data_AF-A0A3B4DGW3-F1
#
_entry.id   AF-A0A3B4DGW3-F1
#
_cell.length_a   1.000
_cell.length_b   1.000
_cell.length_c   1.000
_cell.angle_alpha   90.00
_cell.angle_beta   90.00
_cell.angle_gamma   90.00
#
_symmetry.space_group_name_H-M   'P 1'
#
loop_
_entity.id
_entity.type
_entity.pdbx_description
1 polymer ?
#
loop_
_entity_poly.entity_id
_entity_poly.type
_entity_poly.pdbx_seq_one_letter_code
_entity_poly.pdbx_strand_id
1 'polypeptide(L)'
;MLQYVPEGCVKVRSCSNRLGYVILCPFTHYISLGSTPCIYFFIYLSTMNGFEKPPTPPSRKKSNARVRDEAGERHARPEPRPTSPSLNYVRLSDIAILVNKLCVLLGDVLQVSEEIQEHEQDSVWREQMSGYKRMRRQHQKQLIALENRLKAEMDEHKLRLQKEVETQANNTYIELERLAKKQTIQMEKEASVAEEKRIQQQILVQQKKELTTFLDTQKKQYRLCRERMKEEMNEDSSTPKEEKQERLSRHKETVQRSQAEEEAQLLNQQRLVYERSCRALKRRSLIKKHELEQEQMREELNKKKNQKEMEHALMIRQDESTQDLERRQLESLQRLRMELIRLQHQTELENQEEYNSRRQRELHRKHALERRQQPRNLKALEMQIKKQFQDTCKVQNKQYKALRNHQLEVSPKSDHKALLKSLKEEQTRKLAVPLAS
;
A
#
# COMPACT_ATOMS: atom_id res chain seq x y z
N MET A 1 -48.81 3.47 32.90
CA MET A 1 -48.77 2.22 33.69
C MET A 1 -49.20 1.09 32.77
N LEU A 2 -48.44 -0.02 32.75
CA LEU A 2 -48.73 -1.32 32.09
C LEU A 2 -48.89 -1.22 30.55
N GLN A 3 -48.40 -2.10 29.70
CA GLN A 3 -47.54 -3.28 29.71
C GLN A 3 -47.51 -3.68 28.22
N TYR A 4 -46.36 -3.96 27.60
CA TYR A 4 -46.30 -4.96 26.53
C TYR A 4 -44.84 -5.34 26.31
N VAL A 5 -44.54 -6.60 26.59
CA VAL A 5 -43.29 -7.30 26.29
C VAL A 5 -43.58 -8.18 25.07
N PRO A 6 -42.64 -8.29 24.12
CA PRO A 6 -42.35 -9.64 23.64
C PRO A 6 -40.85 -9.94 23.56
N GLU A 7 -40.56 -11.07 24.19
CA GLU A 7 -39.51 -12.07 24.05
C GLU A 7 -38.48 -11.96 22.91
N GLY A 8 -37.21 -12.24 23.24
CA GLY A 8 -36.17 -12.55 22.25
C GLY A 8 -34.71 -12.36 22.66
N CYS A 9 -34.31 -12.59 23.93
CA CYS A 9 -32.89 -12.56 24.33
C CYS A 9 -32.37 -13.98 24.61
N VAL A 10 -31.56 -14.52 23.69
CA VAL A 10 -30.67 -15.66 24.00
C VAL A 10 -29.31 -15.11 24.43
N LYS A 11 -28.87 -15.52 25.62
CA LYS A 11 -27.57 -15.20 26.22
C LYS A 11 -26.50 -16.12 25.64
N VAL A 12 -25.56 -15.60 24.85
CA VAL A 12 -24.36 -16.35 24.44
C VAL A 12 -23.12 -15.74 25.11
N ARG A 13 -22.41 -16.56 25.89
CA ARG A 13 -21.13 -16.20 26.51
C ARG A 13 -20.08 -15.97 25.42
N SER A 14 -19.39 -14.84 25.52
CA SER A 14 -18.22 -14.46 24.73
C SER A 14 -17.00 -15.28 25.12
N CYS A 15 -16.32 -15.86 24.13
CA CYS A 15 -14.89 -16.19 24.19
C CYS A 15 -14.21 -15.59 22.94
N SER A 16 -13.14 -14.83 23.20
CA SER A 16 -12.17 -14.26 22.27
C SER A 16 -12.53 -12.94 21.56
N ASN A 17 -11.90 -11.89 22.11
CA ASN A 17 -11.65 -10.56 21.56
C ASN A 17 -11.26 -10.55 20.07
N ARG A 18 -12.10 -9.95 19.23
CA ARG A 18 -11.74 -8.90 18.24
C ARG A 18 -13.00 -8.32 17.60
N LEU A 19 -13.16 -7.00 17.74
CA LEU A 19 -14.25 -6.20 17.20
C LEU A 19 -14.15 -6.13 15.67
N GLY A 20 -15.19 -6.61 14.97
CA GLY A 20 -15.48 -6.29 13.59
C GLY A 20 -16.94 -5.83 13.51
N TYR A 21 -17.18 -4.65 12.93
CA TYR A 21 -18.53 -4.11 12.72
C TYR A 21 -19.24 -4.90 11.63
N VAL A 22 -20.42 -5.45 11.93
CA VAL A 22 -21.36 -5.96 10.93
C VAL A 22 -22.46 -4.93 10.76
N ILE A 23 -22.52 -4.31 9.59
CA ILE A 23 -23.63 -3.45 9.19
C ILE A 23 -24.77 -4.38 8.78
N LEU A 24 -25.81 -4.47 9.60
CA LEU A 24 -27.10 -5.03 9.23
C LEU A 24 -27.92 -3.93 8.57
N CYS A 25 -28.21 -4.06 7.29
CA CYS A 25 -29.21 -3.24 6.61
C CYS A 25 -30.32 -4.16 6.07
N PRO A 26 -31.59 -3.98 6.48
CA PRO A 26 -32.71 -4.74 5.94
C PRO A 26 -33.37 -3.93 4.82
N PHE A 27 -33.26 -4.38 3.57
CA PHE A 27 -34.23 -3.98 2.54
C PHE A 27 -34.57 -5.18 1.65
N THR A 28 -35.74 -5.72 1.91
CA THR A 28 -36.49 -6.65 1.08
C THR A 28 -37.09 -5.91 -0.11
N HIS A 29 -36.72 -6.28 -1.34
CA HIS A 29 -37.64 -6.23 -2.48
C HIS A 29 -37.32 -7.31 -3.52
N TYR A 30 -38.36 -8.11 -3.76
CA TYR A 30 -38.58 -9.10 -4.81
C TYR A 30 -38.04 -8.70 -6.20
N ILE A 31 -37.21 -9.55 -6.83
CA ILE A 31 -37.30 -9.92 -8.27
C ILE A 31 -36.85 -11.38 -8.47
N SER A 32 -37.85 -12.20 -8.82
CA SER A 32 -37.91 -13.42 -9.65
C SER A 32 -36.64 -14.14 -10.14
N LEU A 33 -36.55 -15.43 -9.74
CA LEU A 33 -36.27 -16.66 -10.51
C LEU A 33 -35.12 -16.68 -11.54
N GLY A 34 -34.11 -17.51 -11.26
CA GLY A 34 -33.26 -18.10 -12.30
C GLY A 34 -31.92 -18.67 -11.83
N SER A 35 -31.93 -19.94 -11.42
CA SER A 35 -30.81 -20.91 -11.54
C SER A 35 -29.44 -20.56 -10.91
N THR A 36 -29.12 -21.26 -9.81
CA THR A 36 -27.76 -21.65 -9.39
C THR A 36 -27.78 -23.16 -9.07
N PRO A 37 -26.65 -23.87 -8.85
CA PRO A 37 -25.26 -23.41 -8.77
C PRO A 37 -24.22 -24.30 -9.52
N CYS A 38 -23.11 -23.72 -9.99
CA CYS A 38 -21.83 -24.44 -10.04
C CYS A 38 -20.73 -23.56 -9.44
N ILE A 39 -20.49 -23.83 -8.17
CA ILE A 39 -19.37 -23.38 -7.36
C ILE A 39 -18.15 -24.19 -7.80
N TYR A 40 -17.12 -23.55 -8.37
CA TYR A 40 -15.77 -24.10 -8.36
C TYR A 40 -14.95 -23.35 -7.33
N PHE A 41 -14.86 -23.99 -6.16
CA PHE A 41 -13.87 -23.76 -5.11
C PHE A 41 -12.45 -23.95 -5.70
N PHE A 42 -11.61 -22.93 -5.63
CA PHE A 42 -10.15 -23.09 -5.68
C PHE A 42 -9.56 -22.48 -4.40
N ILE A 43 -9.65 -23.24 -3.32
CA ILE A 43 -8.79 -23.09 -2.14
C ILE A 43 -8.41 -24.51 -1.75
N TYR A 44 -7.16 -24.92 -2.01
CA TYR A 44 -6.38 -25.75 -1.10
C TYR A 44 -4.93 -25.97 -1.58
N LEU A 45 -4.00 -25.93 -0.60
CA LEU A 45 -2.63 -26.47 -0.55
C LEU A 45 -1.55 -25.74 -1.40
N SER A 46 -0.39 -25.31 -0.89
CA SER A 46 0.39 -25.84 0.24
C SER A 46 1.30 -24.78 0.88
N THR A 47 1.01 -24.47 2.14
CA THR A 47 1.97 -24.08 3.17
C THR A 47 2.65 -25.37 3.67
N MET A 48 3.82 -25.72 3.15
CA MET A 48 4.75 -26.66 3.79
C MET A 48 6.17 -26.36 3.30
N ASN A 49 6.94 -25.62 4.11
CA ASN A 49 8.41 -25.65 4.11
C ASN A 49 8.91 -25.09 5.45
N GLY A 50 8.52 -25.75 6.53
CA GLY A 50 9.18 -25.66 7.82
C GLY A 50 9.94 -26.95 8.07
N PHE A 51 11.14 -27.08 7.48
CA PHE A 51 12.10 -28.11 7.89
C PHE A 51 13.10 -27.43 8.83
N GLU A 52 12.95 -27.70 10.13
CA GLU A 52 13.97 -27.43 11.13
C GLU A 52 15.26 -28.18 10.75
N LYS A 53 16.37 -27.44 10.67
CA LYS A 53 17.71 -28.03 10.55
C LYS A 53 18.16 -28.54 11.92
N PRO A 54 18.72 -29.76 12.03
CA PRO A 54 19.41 -30.18 13.24
C PRO A 54 20.75 -29.44 13.39
N PRO A 55 21.27 -29.28 14.62
CA PRO A 55 22.49 -28.53 14.88
C PRO A 55 23.73 -29.32 14.43
N THR A 56 24.62 -28.67 13.69
CA THR A 56 25.96 -29.20 13.34
C THR A 56 26.98 -28.91 14.46
N PRO A 57 27.88 -29.86 14.79
CA PRO A 57 28.89 -29.69 15.84
C PRO A 57 30.08 -28.80 15.40
N PRO A 58 30.91 -28.29 16.33
CA PRO A 58 31.88 -27.23 16.05
C PRO A 58 33.15 -27.76 15.37
N SER A 59 33.54 -27.12 14.26
CA SER A 59 34.85 -27.34 13.62
C SER A 59 35.95 -26.63 14.40
N ARG A 60 36.91 -27.40 14.92
CA ARG A 60 38.14 -26.94 15.58
C ARG A 60 38.98 -26.06 14.65
N LYS A 61 39.32 -24.87 15.12
CA LYS A 61 40.42 -24.03 14.63
C LYS A 61 41.75 -24.80 14.77
N LYS A 62 42.56 -24.83 13.72
CA LYS A 62 44.02 -24.99 13.83
C LYS A 62 44.71 -23.92 12.99
N SER A 63 45.19 -22.91 13.71
CA SER A 63 46.20 -21.95 13.32
C SER A 63 47.55 -22.64 13.21
N ASN A 64 48.24 -22.52 12.07
CA ASN A 64 49.67 -22.78 11.98
C ASN A 64 50.36 -21.54 11.40
N ALA A 65 50.89 -20.73 12.30
CA ALA A 65 51.95 -19.76 12.05
C ALA A 65 53.17 -20.22 12.86
N ARG A 66 54.27 -20.56 12.19
CA ARG A 66 55.65 -20.64 12.72
C ARG A 66 56.57 -20.30 11.54
N VAL A 67 57.04 -19.05 11.47
CA VAL A 67 58.31 -18.54 12.03
C VAL A 67 59.52 -19.19 11.36
N ARG A 68 60.24 -18.34 10.63
CA ARG A 68 61.44 -18.54 9.85
C ARG A 68 62.59 -17.96 10.67
N ASP A 69 63.68 -18.71 10.85
CA ASP A 69 64.95 -18.18 11.32
C ASP A 69 66.11 -18.84 10.57
N GLU A 70 67.12 -18.02 10.27
CA GLU A 70 68.35 -18.31 9.53
C GLU A 70 69.54 -18.64 10.46
N ALA A 71 70.50 -19.42 9.95
CA ALA A 71 71.97 -19.34 10.19
C ALA A 71 72.65 -20.44 9.35
N GLY A 72 73.59 -20.19 8.43
CA GLY A 72 75.06 -20.02 8.66
C GLY A 72 75.75 -21.40 8.79
N GLU A 73 76.87 -21.81 8.18
CA GLU A 73 78.01 -21.18 7.49
C GLU A 73 78.89 -22.26 6.79
N ARG A 74 79.57 -21.85 5.70
CA ARG A 74 80.97 -22.10 5.24
C ARG A 74 81.59 -23.51 4.96
N HIS A 75 82.02 -23.64 3.69
CA HIS A 75 83.32 -24.04 3.09
C HIS A 75 84.07 -25.36 3.40
N ALA A 76 84.41 -26.11 2.33
CA ALA A 76 85.80 -26.56 2.00
C ALA A 76 85.94 -27.05 0.53
N ARG A 77 87.17 -26.92 0.00
CA ARG A 77 87.67 -27.07 -1.40
C ARG A 77 88.27 -28.50 -1.66
N PRO A 78 88.98 -28.87 -2.76
CA PRO A 78 88.57 -29.92 -3.71
C PRO A 78 89.62 -31.05 -4.02
N GLU A 79 89.24 -31.93 -4.97
CA GLU A 79 90.07 -32.84 -5.83
C GLU A 79 90.57 -34.17 -5.20
N PRO A 80 90.78 -35.26 -5.99
CA PRO A 80 91.23 -35.27 -7.39
C PRO A 80 90.45 -36.12 -8.40
N ARG A 81 90.69 -35.76 -9.66
CA ARG A 81 90.34 -36.44 -10.92
C ARG A 81 90.97 -37.85 -11.01
N PRO A 82 90.42 -38.74 -11.86
CA PRO A 82 91.27 -39.23 -12.94
C PRO A 82 90.63 -39.16 -14.33
N THR A 83 91.48 -38.69 -15.23
CA THR A 83 91.65 -38.98 -16.66
C THR A 83 90.83 -40.15 -17.26
N SER A 84 89.95 -39.83 -18.22
CA SER A 84 90.05 -40.20 -19.65
C SER A 84 88.66 -40.22 -20.31
N PRO A 85 88.53 -39.80 -21.59
CA PRO A 85 87.25 -39.57 -22.24
C PRO A 85 86.72 -40.89 -22.81
N SER A 86 85.70 -41.46 -22.19
CA SER A 86 84.90 -42.49 -22.84
C SER A 86 83.56 -41.90 -23.26
N LEU A 87 83.27 -42.01 -24.55
CA LEU A 87 81.98 -41.72 -25.15
C LEU A 87 80.84 -42.13 -24.21
N ASN A 88 80.01 -41.17 -23.81
CA ASN A 88 78.73 -41.43 -23.17
C ASN A 88 77.82 -42.17 -24.17
N TYR A 89 77.95 -43.49 -24.22
CA TYR A 89 76.84 -44.33 -24.65
C TYR A 89 75.82 -44.28 -23.51
N VAL A 90 74.80 -43.43 -23.68
CA VAL A 90 73.62 -43.48 -22.83
C VAL A 90 73.09 -44.92 -22.92
N ARG A 91 73.09 -45.66 -21.82
CA ARG A 91 72.53 -47.03 -21.84
C ARG A 91 71.04 -46.90 -22.19
N LEU A 92 70.56 -47.76 -23.08
CA LEU A 92 69.14 -47.85 -23.47
C LEU A 92 68.20 -47.93 -22.25
N SER A 93 68.69 -48.49 -21.12
CA SER A 93 67.97 -48.52 -19.84
C SER A 93 67.71 -47.13 -19.25
N ASP A 94 68.67 -46.22 -19.33
CA ASP A 94 68.57 -44.88 -18.73
C ASP A 94 67.68 -43.97 -19.58
N ILE A 95 67.74 -44.15 -20.91
CA ILE A 95 66.77 -43.54 -21.84
C ILE A 95 65.37 -44.06 -21.56
N ALA A 96 65.18 -45.37 -21.38
CA ALA A 96 63.87 -45.95 -21.09
C ALA A 96 63.28 -45.43 -19.76
N ILE A 97 64.10 -45.26 -18.73
CA ILE A 97 63.67 -44.69 -17.43
C ILE A 97 63.30 -43.21 -17.59
N LEU A 98 64.08 -42.42 -18.33
CA LEU A 98 63.78 -41.01 -18.62
C LEU A 98 62.50 -40.86 -19.44
N VAL A 99 62.32 -41.69 -20.47
CA VAL A 99 61.11 -41.72 -21.31
C VAL A 99 59.90 -42.12 -20.47
N ASN A 100 60.00 -43.14 -19.62
CA ASN A 100 58.90 -43.51 -18.72
C ASN A 100 58.57 -42.40 -17.72
N LYS A 101 59.57 -41.72 -17.14
CA LYS A 101 59.33 -40.57 -16.25
C LYS A 101 58.68 -39.40 -16.99
N LEU A 102 59.13 -39.10 -18.21
CA LEU A 102 58.50 -38.09 -19.07
C LEU A 102 57.08 -38.47 -19.47
N CYS A 103 56.81 -39.74 -19.78
CA CYS A 103 55.46 -40.22 -20.09
C CYS A 103 54.51 -40.12 -18.90
N VAL A 104 54.98 -40.44 -17.68
CA VAL A 104 54.20 -40.27 -16.44
C VAL A 104 53.94 -38.79 -16.16
N LEU A 105 54.97 -37.94 -16.21
CA LEU A 105 54.80 -36.49 -16.01
C LEU A 105 53.90 -35.85 -17.07
N LEU A 106 54.00 -36.26 -18.33
CA LEU A 106 53.09 -35.80 -19.40
C LEU A 106 51.66 -36.31 -19.18
N GLY A 107 51.49 -37.54 -18.68
CA GLY A 107 50.19 -38.09 -18.29
C GLY A 107 49.57 -37.32 -17.13
N ASP A 108 50.33 -37.06 -16.07
CA ASP A 108 49.90 -36.30 -14.90
C ASP A 108 49.57 -34.84 -15.27
N VAL A 109 50.37 -34.20 -16.14
CA VAL A 109 50.11 -32.82 -16.62
C VAL A 109 48.85 -32.75 -17.50
N LEU A 110 48.61 -33.75 -18.37
CA LEU A 110 47.39 -33.81 -19.17
C LEU A 110 46.15 -34.06 -18.31
N GLN A 111 46.26 -34.95 -17.31
CA GLN A 111 45.18 -35.23 -16.36
C GLN A 111 44.84 -33.99 -15.50
N VAL A 112 45.86 -33.33 -14.94
CA VAL A 112 45.69 -32.08 -14.19
C VAL A 112 45.12 -30.97 -15.06
N SER A 113 45.48 -30.90 -16.35
CA SER A 113 44.90 -29.92 -17.29
C SER A 113 43.42 -30.18 -17.57
N GLU A 114 43.00 -31.45 -17.63
CA GLU A 114 41.60 -31.84 -17.80
C GLU A 114 40.78 -31.54 -16.53
N GLU A 115 41.33 -31.85 -15.35
CA GLU A 115 40.74 -31.57 -14.04
C GLU A 115 40.61 -30.05 -13.76
N ILE A 116 41.60 -29.24 -14.15
CA ILE A 116 41.53 -27.77 -14.06
C ILE A 116 40.40 -27.23 -14.93
N GLN A 117 40.27 -27.72 -16.16
CA GLN A 117 39.25 -27.26 -17.10
C GLN A 117 37.82 -27.66 -16.65
N GLU A 118 37.67 -28.81 -15.99
CA GLU A 118 36.41 -29.20 -15.36
C GLU A 118 36.11 -28.35 -14.13
N HIS A 119 37.08 -28.13 -13.25
CA HIS A 119 36.93 -27.30 -12.06
C HIS A 119 36.59 -25.83 -12.39
N GLU A 120 37.16 -25.28 -13.47
CA GLU A 120 36.81 -23.95 -13.98
C GLU A 120 35.37 -23.86 -14.49
N GLN A 121 34.88 -24.88 -15.22
CA GLN A 121 33.49 -24.90 -15.67
C GLN A 121 32.51 -24.97 -14.48
N ASP A 122 32.87 -25.79 -13.50
CA ASP A 122 32.16 -25.95 -12.25
C ASP A 122 32.16 -24.67 -11.40
N SER A 123 33.28 -23.94 -11.36
CA SER A 123 33.37 -22.66 -10.66
C SER A 123 32.49 -21.60 -11.31
N VAL A 124 32.48 -21.52 -12.64
CA VAL A 124 31.66 -20.56 -13.38
C VAL A 124 30.16 -20.82 -13.17
N TRP A 125 29.73 -22.09 -13.19
CA TRP A 125 28.33 -22.43 -12.88
C TRP A 125 27.95 -22.08 -11.43
N ARG A 126 28.83 -22.37 -10.46
CA ARG A 126 28.63 -21.99 -9.06
C ARG A 126 28.51 -20.47 -8.90
N GLU A 127 29.32 -19.70 -9.63
CA GLU A 127 29.28 -18.24 -9.61
C GLU A 127 27.98 -17.68 -10.20
N GLN A 128 27.52 -18.21 -11.35
CA GLN A 128 26.22 -17.84 -11.94
C GLN A 128 25.06 -18.08 -10.97
N MET A 129 25.01 -19.27 -10.36
CA MET A 129 23.95 -19.62 -9.40
C MET A 129 24.01 -18.76 -8.13
N SER A 130 25.21 -18.39 -7.69
CA SER A 130 25.44 -17.43 -6.60
C SER A 130 24.93 -16.03 -6.97
N GLY A 131 25.23 -15.56 -8.18
CA GLY A 131 24.80 -14.28 -8.72
C GLY A 131 23.28 -14.18 -8.82
N TYR A 132 22.63 -15.19 -9.38
CA TYR A 132 21.17 -15.25 -9.47
C TYR A 132 20.49 -15.23 -8.09
N LYS A 133 21.02 -15.99 -7.10
CA LYS A 133 20.51 -15.95 -5.72
C LYS A 133 20.64 -14.55 -5.10
N ARG A 134 21.73 -13.83 -5.39
CA ARG A 134 21.93 -12.45 -4.92
C ARG A 134 20.92 -11.51 -5.56
N MET A 135 20.71 -11.62 -6.88
CA MET A 135 19.71 -10.84 -7.60
C MET A 135 18.29 -11.10 -7.05
N ARG A 136 17.92 -12.36 -6.77
CA ARG A 136 16.60 -12.68 -6.17
C ARG A 136 16.39 -12.02 -4.81
N ARG A 137 17.41 -12.03 -3.96
CA ARG A 137 17.38 -11.32 -2.66
C ARG A 137 17.29 -9.81 -2.85
N GLN A 138 17.96 -9.25 -3.85
CA GLN A 138 17.87 -7.83 -4.18
C GLN A 138 16.46 -7.45 -4.65
N HIS A 139 15.83 -8.25 -5.52
CA HIS A 139 14.44 -8.04 -5.95
C HIS A 139 13.49 -8.05 -4.75
N GLN A 140 13.64 -9.02 -3.84
CA GLN A 140 12.85 -9.08 -2.60
C GLN A 140 13.08 -7.85 -1.72
N LYS A 141 14.33 -7.40 -1.59
CA LYS A 141 14.67 -6.18 -0.84
C LYS A 141 14.02 -4.93 -1.45
N GLN A 142 14.01 -4.82 -2.78
CA GLN A 142 13.37 -3.70 -3.49
C GLN A 142 11.85 -3.68 -3.27
N LEU A 143 11.19 -4.84 -3.32
CA LEU A 143 9.75 -4.94 -3.02
C LEU A 143 9.44 -4.50 -1.59
N ILE A 144 10.17 -5.01 -0.60
CA ILE A 144 9.98 -4.63 0.82
C ILE A 144 10.25 -3.13 1.02
N ALA A 145 11.29 -2.59 0.37
CA ALA A 145 11.60 -1.17 0.47
C ALA A 145 10.47 -0.30 -0.12
N LEU A 146 9.90 -0.69 -1.26
CA LEU A 146 8.76 0.00 -1.85
C LEU A 146 7.52 -0.12 -0.95
N GLU A 147 7.18 -1.32 -0.48
CA GLU A 147 6.03 -1.55 0.42
C GLU A 147 6.12 -0.70 1.69
N ASN A 148 7.30 -0.58 2.29
CA ASN A 148 7.52 0.29 3.45
C ASN A 148 7.37 1.77 3.12
N ARG A 149 7.84 2.21 1.95
CA ARG A 149 7.68 3.59 1.49
C ARG A 149 6.21 3.93 1.26
N LEU A 150 5.45 3.06 0.60
CA LEU A 150 4.02 3.24 0.36
C LEU A 150 3.24 3.26 1.69
N LYS A 151 3.62 2.42 2.66
CA LYS A 151 3.04 2.45 4.00
C LYS A 151 3.27 3.79 4.70
N ALA A 152 4.50 4.31 4.66
CA ALA A 152 4.81 5.62 5.24
C ALA A 152 4.02 6.76 4.57
N GLU A 153 3.88 6.71 3.24
CA GLU A 153 3.07 7.69 2.49
C GLU A 153 1.58 7.63 2.88
N MET A 154 1.03 6.44 3.08
CA MET A 154 -0.35 6.27 3.58
C MET A 154 -0.52 6.84 4.99
N ASP A 155 0.44 6.60 5.88
CA ASP A 155 0.38 7.11 7.25
C ASP A 155 0.52 8.65 7.29
N GLU A 156 1.36 9.23 6.44
CA GLU A 156 1.46 10.68 6.26
C GLU A 156 0.15 11.28 5.69
N HIS A 157 -0.46 10.61 4.72
CA HIS A 157 -1.74 11.02 4.15
C HIS A 157 -2.86 11.02 5.19
N LYS A 158 -2.99 9.95 5.99
CA LYS A 158 -3.95 9.89 7.10
C LYS A 158 -3.73 11.02 8.11
N LEU A 159 -2.48 11.30 8.47
CA LEU A 159 -2.16 12.40 9.38
C LEU A 159 -2.55 13.76 8.79
N ARG A 160 -2.36 13.96 7.48
CA ARG A 160 -2.80 15.17 6.78
C ARG A 160 -4.32 15.32 6.80
N LEU A 161 -5.06 14.25 6.52
CA LEU A 161 -6.53 14.26 6.56
C LEU A 161 -7.06 14.56 7.97
N GLN A 162 -6.45 13.97 9.00
CA GLN A 162 -6.80 14.23 10.39
C GLN A 162 -6.62 15.72 10.73
N LYS A 163 -5.48 16.31 10.37
CA LYS A 163 -5.21 17.74 10.58
C LYS A 163 -6.22 18.64 9.86
N GLU A 164 -6.66 18.27 8.66
CA GLU A 164 -7.67 19.01 7.91
C GLU A 164 -9.03 18.99 8.63
N VAL A 165 -9.45 17.83 9.16
CA VAL A 165 -10.67 17.71 9.97
C VAL A 165 -10.57 18.54 11.26
N GLU A 166 -9.45 18.46 11.97
CA GLU A 166 -9.22 19.25 13.19
C GLU A 166 -9.23 20.76 12.88
N THR A 167 -8.62 21.17 11.78
CA THR A 167 -8.62 22.58 11.32
C THR A 167 -10.04 23.04 10.99
N GLN A 168 -10.81 22.21 10.26
CA GLN A 168 -12.19 22.51 9.93
C GLN A 168 -13.05 22.62 11.20
N ALA A 169 -12.89 21.70 12.15
CA ALA A 169 -13.60 21.73 13.43
C ALA A 169 -13.27 23.02 14.21
N ASN A 170 -12.00 23.40 14.31
CA ASN A 170 -11.57 24.64 14.96
C ASN A 170 -12.17 25.89 14.28
N ASN A 171 -12.17 25.92 12.94
CA ASN A 171 -12.79 27.01 12.19
C ASN A 171 -14.29 27.11 12.48
N THR A 172 -15.01 25.99 12.47
CA THR A 172 -16.45 25.97 12.79
C THR A 172 -16.73 26.44 14.21
N TYR A 173 -15.90 26.04 15.18
CA TYR A 173 -16.00 26.49 16.57
C TYR A 173 -15.85 28.01 16.68
N ILE A 174 -14.81 28.58 16.06
CA ILE A 174 -14.57 30.03 16.06
C ILE A 174 -15.72 30.78 15.39
N GLU A 175 -16.25 30.28 14.28
CA GLU A 175 -17.38 30.90 13.58
C GLU A 175 -18.66 30.87 14.41
N LEU A 176 -18.95 29.78 15.12
CA LEU A 176 -20.10 29.69 16.02
C LEU A 176 -19.95 30.63 17.21
N GLU A 177 -18.75 30.74 17.79
CA GLU A 177 -18.49 31.68 18.88
C GLU A 177 -18.65 33.14 18.42
N ARG A 178 -18.19 33.47 17.21
CA ARG A 178 -18.39 34.80 16.60
C ARG A 178 -19.87 35.09 16.36
N LEU A 179 -20.63 34.11 15.87
CA LEU A 179 -22.07 34.25 15.65
C LEU A 179 -22.81 34.50 16.97
N ALA A 180 -22.51 33.70 18.00
CA ALA A 180 -23.10 33.88 19.33
C ALA A 180 -22.81 35.26 19.91
N LYS A 181 -21.55 35.74 19.81
CA LYS A 181 -21.18 37.10 20.25
C LYS A 181 -21.94 38.19 19.48
N LYS A 182 -22.08 38.04 18.16
CA LYS A 182 -22.86 38.96 17.31
C LYS A 182 -24.32 39.01 17.76
N GLN A 183 -24.94 37.86 18.02
CA GLN A 183 -26.33 37.77 18.48
C GLN A 183 -26.53 38.44 19.83
N THR A 184 -25.65 38.20 20.81
CA THR A 184 -25.70 38.86 22.12
C THR A 184 -25.66 40.38 22.00
N ILE A 185 -24.71 40.92 21.22
CA ILE A 185 -24.58 42.37 20.99
C ILE A 185 -25.85 42.92 20.32
N GLN A 186 -26.45 42.17 19.39
CA GLN A 186 -27.67 42.60 18.70
C GLN A 186 -28.89 42.59 19.63
N MET A 187 -28.99 41.61 20.52
CA MET A 187 -30.03 41.58 21.56
C MET A 187 -29.90 42.75 22.55
N GLU A 188 -28.68 43.11 22.94
CA GLU A 188 -28.42 44.25 23.82
C GLU A 188 -28.81 45.59 23.18
N LYS A 189 -28.59 45.74 21.87
CA LYS A 189 -28.99 46.95 21.12
C LYS A 189 -30.50 47.11 21.02
N GLU A 190 -31.24 46.03 20.73
CA GLU A 190 -32.71 46.08 20.66
C GLU A 190 -33.37 46.18 22.04
N ALA A 191 -32.68 45.78 23.11
CA ALA A 191 -33.14 46.00 24.49
C ALA A 191 -33.02 47.48 24.95
N SER A 192 -32.61 48.40 24.08
CA SER A 192 -32.40 49.81 24.43
C SER A 192 -33.70 50.53 24.81
N VAL A 193 -33.82 50.83 26.11
CA VAL A 193 -34.88 51.64 26.72
C VAL A 193 -34.87 53.11 26.21
N ALA A 194 -33.84 53.52 25.47
CA ALA A 194 -33.67 54.90 25.01
C ALA A 194 -34.80 55.35 24.06
N GLU A 195 -35.22 54.48 23.14
CA GLU A 195 -36.29 54.80 22.20
C GLU A 195 -37.66 54.89 22.91
N GLU A 196 -37.89 54.02 23.90
CA GLU A 196 -39.10 54.08 24.73
C GLU A 196 -39.16 55.41 25.52
N LYS A 197 -38.04 55.82 26.12
CA LYS A 197 -37.92 57.11 26.82
C LYS A 197 -38.16 58.29 25.88
N ARG A 198 -37.64 58.24 24.66
CA ARG A 198 -37.80 59.31 23.66
C ARG A 198 -39.27 59.54 23.32
N ILE A 199 -40.02 58.47 23.08
CA ILE A 199 -41.44 58.57 22.73
C ILE A 199 -42.28 58.99 23.94
N GLN A 200 -41.96 58.48 25.15
CA GLN A 200 -42.59 58.96 26.39
C GLN A 200 -42.37 60.47 26.60
N GLN A 201 -41.15 60.95 26.40
CA GLN A 201 -40.83 62.38 26.49
C GLN A 201 -41.64 63.21 25.48
N GLN A 202 -41.77 62.72 24.24
CA GLN A 202 -42.52 63.40 23.20
C GLN A 202 -44.02 63.54 23.55
N ILE A 203 -44.61 62.49 24.11
CA ILE A 203 -46.01 62.52 24.58
C ILE A 203 -46.18 63.54 25.72
N LEU A 204 -45.27 63.55 26.70
CA LEU A 204 -45.31 64.51 27.81
C LEU A 204 -45.18 65.97 27.33
N VAL A 205 -44.28 66.23 26.39
CA VAL A 205 -44.11 67.56 25.80
C VAL A 205 -45.40 68.01 25.09
N GLN A 206 -46.03 67.11 24.35
CA GLN A 206 -47.30 67.38 23.66
C GLN A 206 -48.44 67.67 24.66
N GLN A 207 -48.59 66.84 25.70
CA GLN A 207 -49.59 67.04 26.75
C GLN A 207 -49.42 68.37 27.49
N LYS A 208 -48.18 68.74 27.80
CA LYS A 208 -47.87 70.03 28.42
C LYS A 208 -48.26 71.20 27.52
N LYS A 209 -47.99 71.10 26.21
CA LYS A 209 -48.36 72.14 25.24
C LYS A 209 -49.88 72.31 25.15
N GLU A 210 -50.61 71.20 25.09
CA GLU A 210 -52.08 71.19 25.05
C GLU A 210 -52.68 71.79 26.32
N LEU A 211 -52.15 71.42 27.50
CA LEU A 211 -52.61 71.95 28.78
C LEU A 211 -52.40 73.46 28.89
N THR A 212 -51.21 73.96 28.49
CA THR A 212 -50.95 75.41 28.49
C THR A 212 -51.92 76.15 27.56
N THR A 213 -52.13 75.63 26.34
CA THR A 213 -53.03 76.22 25.35
C THR A 213 -54.49 76.22 25.84
N PHE A 214 -54.90 75.14 26.51
CA PHE A 214 -56.22 75.02 27.12
C PHE A 214 -56.43 76.05 28.23
N LEU A 215 -55.49 76.17 29.17
CA LEU A 215 -55.57 77.15 30.26
C LEU A 215 -55.60 78.60 29.77
N ASP A 216 -54.82 78.92 28.73
CA ASP A 216 -54.84 80.26 28.12
C ASP A 216 -56.18 80.56 27.45
N THR A 217 -56.78 79.56 26.79
CA THR A 217 -58.12 79.67 26.21
C THR A 217 -59.17 79.86 27.29
N GLN A 218 -59.09 79.09 28.38
CA GLN A 218 -60.01 79.16 29.50
C GLN A 218 -59.97 80.53 30.19
N LYS A 219 -58.77 81.10 30.40
CA LYS A 219 -58.58 82.48 30.89
C LYS A 219 -59.17 83.53 29.97
N LYS A 220 -59.09 83.34 28.65
CA LYS A 220 -59.70 84.24 27.67
C LYS A 220 -61.22 84.17 27.71
N GLN A 221 -61.79 82.97 27.76
CA GLN A 221 -63.23 82.74 27.87
C GLN A 221 -63.80 83.28 29.18
N TYR A 222 -63.11 83.08 30.30
CA TYR A 222 -63.50 83.65 31.59
C TYR A 222 -63.57 85.19 31.55
N ARG A 223 -62.61 85.84 30.89
CA ARG A 223 -62.62 87.31 30.70
C ARG A 223 -63.85 87.76 29.92
N LEU A 224 -64.11 87.14 28.77
CA LEU A 224 -65.26 87.47 27.91
C LEU A 224 -66.60 87.21 28.61
N CYS A 225 -66.74 86.06 29.28
CA CYS A 225 -67.96 85.70 30.00
C CYS A 225 -68.22 86.64 31.19
N ARG A 226 -67.16 87.04 31.91
CA ARG A 226 -67.24 88.01 33.00
C ARG A 226 -67.62 89.41 32.50
N GLU A 227 -67.13 89.84 31.34
CA GLU A 227 -67.52 91.11 30.72
C GLU A 227 -68.99 91.08 30.29
N ARG A 228 -69.41 90.02 29.58
CA ARG A 228 -70.80 89.84 29.14
C ARG A 228 -71.80 89.82 30.30
N MET A 229 -71.48 89.14 31.40
CA MET A 229 -72.30 89.17 32.63
C MET A 229 -72.41 90.56 33.26
N LYS A 230 -71.32 91.34 33.24
CA LYS A 230 -71.33 92.71 33.78
C LYS A 230 -72.19 93.63 32.91
N GLU A 231 -72.19 93.40 31.60
CA GLU A 231 -73.05 94.10 30.64
C GLU A 231 -74.53 93.72 30.85
N GLU A 232 -74.87 92.42 30.89
CA GLU A 232 -76.24 91.93 31.16
C GLU A 232 -76.79 92.44 32.50
N MET A 233 -75.95 92.51 33.55
CA MET A 233 -76.38 93.01 34.87
C MET A 233 -76.48 94.55 34.97
N ASN A 234 -75.89 95.29 34.03
CA ASN A 234 -76.04 96.75 33.92
C ASN A 234 -77.35 97.15 33.22
N GLU A 235 -77.94 96.29 32.37
CA GLU A 235 -79.20 96.57 31.67
C GLU A 235 -80.44 96.42 32.58
N ASP A 236 -80.40 95.54 33.59
CA ASP A 236 -81.50 95.35 34.55
C ASP A 236 -81.51 96.42 35.66
N SER A 237 -82.24 97.53 35.51
CA SER A 237 -82.28 98.61 36.55
C SER A 237 -83.16 98.30 37.78
N SER A 238 -83.96 97.22 37.77
CA SER A 238 -85.02 96.97 38.77
C SER A 238 -84.72 95.89 39.81
N THR A 239 -83.56 95.22 39.75
CA THR A 239 -83.20 94.12 40.68
C THR A 239 -82.36 94.61 41.89
N PRO A 240 -82.68 94.18 43.13
CA PRO A 240 -81.97 94.59 44.35
C PRO A 240 -80.47 94.25 44.34
N LYS A 241 -79.63 95.12 44.91
CA LYS A 241 -78.15 94.99 44.92
C LYS A 241 -77.65 93.66 45.50
N GLU A 242 -78.29 93.16 46.55
CA GLU A 242 -77.88 91.93 47.27
C GLU A 242 -78.13 90.68 46.39
N GLU A 243 -79.25 90.66 45.67
CA GLU A 243 -79.60 89.58 44.75
C GLU A 243 -78.74 89.57 43.49
N LYS A 244 -78.36 90.76 42.97
CA LYS A 244 -77.38 90.88 41.87
C LYS A 244 -76.01 90.33 42.28
N GLN A 245 -75.56 90.63 43.50
CA GLN A 245 -74.27 90.17 44.02
C GLN A 245 -74.26 88.64 44.23
N GLU A 246 -75.35 88.08 44.75
CA GLU A 246 -75.49 86.63 44.92
C GLU A 246 -75.53 85.89 43.57
N ARG A 247 -76.30 86.40 42.59
CA ARG A 247 -76.32 85.84 41.22
C ARG A 247 -74.95 85.89 40.56
N LEU A 248 -74.21 86.99 40.71
CA LEU A 248 -72.84 87.13 40.21
C LEU A 248 -71.90 86.10 40.86
N SER A 249 -72.04 85.88 42.18
CA SER A 249 -71.25 84.90 42.93
C SER A 249 -71.56 83.47 42.49
N ARG A 250 -72.84 83.09 42.41
CA ARG A 250 -73.28 81.74 41.98
C ARG A 250 -72.86 81.43 40.54
N HIS A 251 -72.95 82.41 39.63
CA HIS A 251 -72.49 82.21 38.25
C HIS A 251 -70.97 82.08 38.17
N LYS A 252 -70.21 82.88 38.93
CA LYS A 252 -68.76 82.75 39.02
C LYS A 252 -68.34 81.37 39.53
N GLU A 253 -69.03 80.86 40.55
CA GLU A 253 -68.82 79.51 41.08
C GLU A 253 -69.17 78.43 40.03
N THR A 254 -70.28 78.60 39.30
CA THR A 254 -70.70 77.68 38.24
C THR A 254 -69.69 77.63 37.10
N VAL A 255 -69.18 78.79 36.65
CA VAL A 255 -68.13 78.87 35.63
C VAL A 255 -66.84 78.25 36.12
N GLN A 256 -66.43 78.51 37.37
CA GLN A 256 -65.22 77.88 37.94
C GLN A 256 -65.37 76.36 38.07
N ARG A 257 -66.54 75.86 38.46
CA ARG A 257 -66.83 74.44 38.54
C ARG A 257 -66.79 73.78 37.15
N SER A 258 -67.43 74.38 36.15
CA SER A 258 -67.39 73.93 34.75
C SER A 258 -65.94 73.92 34.21
N GLN A 259 -65.16 74.94 34.52
CA GLN A 259 -63.75 75.04 34.13
C GLN A 259 -62.88 73.96 34.77
N ALA A 260 -63.09 73.69 36.06
CA ALA A 260 -62.41 72.62 36.77
C ALA A 260 -62.81 71.23 36.24
N GLU A 261 -64.08 71.03 35.90
CA GLU A 261 -64.58 69.81 35.27
C GLU A 261 -63.97 69.58 33.88
N GLU A 262 -63.90 70.61 33.03
CA GLU A 262 -63.27 70.52 31.70
C GLU A 262 -61.76 70.28 31.79
N GLU A 263 -61.05 70.92 32.73
CA GLU A 263 -59.62 70.67 32.98
C GLU A 263 -59.40 69.23 33.45
N ALA A 264 -60.22 68.73 34.37
CA ALA A 264 -60.18 67.34 34.82
C ALA A 264 -60.44 66.36 33.66
N GLN A 265 -61.37 66.68 32.76
CA GLN A 265 -61.63 65.90 31.56
C GLN A 265 -60.43 65.86 30.61
N LEU A 266 -59.77 67.00 30.35
CA LEU A 266 -58.57 67.07 29.52
C LEU A 266 -57.44 66.22 30.12
N LEU A 267 -57.16 66.38 31.41
CA LEU A 267 -56.13 65.59 32.11
C LEU A 267 -56.44 64.09 32.07
N ASN A 268 -57.72 63.72 32.20
CA ASN A 268 -58.16 62.34 32.09
C ASN A 268 -57.94 61.78 30.67
N GLN A 269 -58.26 62.55 29.62
CA GLN A 269 -57.99 62.19 28.23
C GLN A 269 -56.49 62.03 27.96
N GLN A 270 -55.67 62.98 28.44
CA GLN A 270 -54.22 62.91 28.32
C GLN A 270 -53.66 61.64 28.97
N ARG A 271 -54.12 61.30 30.19
CA ARG A 271 -53.72 60.05 30.87
C ARG A 271 -54.07 58.81 30.04
N LEU A 272 -55.29 58.73 29.51
CA LEU A 272 -55.72 57.59 28.69
C LEU A 272 -54.90 57.45 27.40
N VAL A 273 -54.57 58.56 26.75
CA VAL A 273 -53.71 58.57 25.55
C VAL A 273 -52.30 58.09 25.89
N TYR A 274 -51.73 58.53 27.01
CA TYR A 274 -50.42 58.06 27.49
C TYR A 274 -50.43 56.56 27.76
N GLU A 275 -51.40 56.06 28.53
CA GLU A 275 -51.53 54.64 28.85
C GLU A 275 -51.72 53.76 27.60
N ARG A 276 -52.52 54.23 26.63
CA ARG A 276 -52.70 53.54 25.34
C ARG A 276 -51.40 53.51 24.54
N SER A 277 -50.67 54.62 24.50
CA SER A 277 -49.40 54.74 23.79
C SER A 277 -48.31 53.86 24.40
N CYS A 278 -48.21 53.81 25.73
CA CYS A 278 -47.30 52.92 26.45
C CYS A 278 -47.59 51.44 26.17
N ARG A 279 -48.87 51.03 26.15
CA ARG A 279 -49.26 49.67 25.75
C ARG A 279 -48.88 49.36 24.30
N ALA A 280 -49.12 50.30 23.38
CA ALA A 280 -48.76 50.13 21.98
C ALA A 280 -47.24 50.04 21.78
N LEU A 281 -46.44 50.82 22.52
CA LEU A 281 -44.98 50.76 22.51
C LEU A 281 -44.46 49.41 23.01
N LYS A 282 -44.94 48.95 24.18
CA LYS A 282 -44.57 47.65 24.73
C LYS A 282 -44.88 46.52 23.75
N ARG A 283 -46.06 46.54 23.11
CA ARG A 283 -46.42 45.57 22.07
C ARG A 283 -45.45 45.61 20.88
N ARG A 284 -45.14 46.80 20.35
CA ARG A 284 -44.19 46.95 19.22
C ARG A 284 -42.79 46.46 19.58
N SER A 285 -42.29 46.80 20.77
CA SER A 285 -40.99 46.32 21.27
C SER A 285 -40.95 44.80 21.39
N LEU A 286 -42.01 44.18 21.94
CA LEU A 286 -42.11 42.73 22.04
C LEU A 286 -42.10 42.05 20.67
N ILE A 287 -42.84 42.59 19.70
CA ILE A 287 -42.88 42.06 18.33
C ILE A 287 -41.50 42.14 17.68
N LYS A 288 -40.82 43.29 17.77
CA LYS A 288 -39.46 43.45 17.23
C LYS A 288 -38.47 42.47 17.86
N LYS A 289 -38.54 42.28 19.18
CA LYS A 289 -37.71 41.30 19.89
C LYS A 289 -37.96 39.89 19.36
N HIS A 290 -39.22 39.52 19.18
CA HIS A 290 -39.59 38.22 18.64
C HIS A 290 -39.13 38.03 17.18
N GLU A 291 -39.27 39.06 16.33
CA GLU A 291 -38.77 39.06 14.96
C GLU A 291 -37.24 38.88 14.91
N LEU A 292 -36.51 39.56 15.80
CA LEU A 292 -35.06 39.39 15.93
C LEU A 292 -34.70 37.97 16.37
N GLU A 293 -35.35 37.43 17.40
CA GLU A 293 -35.13 36.05 17.87
C GLU A 293 -35.38 35.03 16.74
N GLN A 294 -36.45 35.20 15.96
CA GLN A 294 -36.72 34.35 14.80
C GLN A 294 -35.59 34.44 13.76
N GLU A 295 -35.10 35.65 13.48
CA GLU A 295 -34.02 35.84 12.52
C GLU A 295 -32.70 35.20 12.98
N GLN A 296 -32.38 35.31 14.26
CA GLN A 296 -31.24 34.63 14.87
C GLN A 296 -31.35 33.10 14.74
N MET A 297 -32.54 32.54 14.98
CA MET A 297 -32.79 31.11 14.81
C MET A 297 -32.62 30.66 13.35
N ARG A 298 -33.06 31.48 12.37
CA ARG A 298 -32.84 31.21 10.94
C ARG A 298 -31.36 31.27 10.58
N GLU A 299 -30.63 32.27 11.06
CA GLU A 299 -29.19 32.42 10.85
C GLU A 299 -28.41 31.22 11.40
N GLU A 300 -28.73 30.76 12.62
CA GLU A 300 -28.14 29.55 13.22
C GLU A 300 -28.42 28.29 12.41
N LEU A 301 -29.66 28.09 11.99
CA LEU A 301 -30.04 26.93 11.20
C LEU A 301 -29.28 26.90 9.87
N ASN A 302 -29.21 28.05 9.19
CA ASN A 302 -28.47 28.18 7.94
C ASN A 302 -26.96 27.96 8.15
N LYS A 303 -26.39 28.45 9.26
CA LYS A 303 -24.98 28.23 9.60
C LYS A 303 -24.69 26.75 9.85
N LYS A 304 -25.54 26.05 10.61
CA LYS A 304 -25.43 24.61 10.86
C LYS A 304 -25.60 23.79 9.58
N LYS A 305 -26.51 24.19 8.69
CA LYS A 305 -26.68 23.57 7.38
C LYS A 305 -25.40 23.69 6.55
N ASN A 306 -24.86 24.91 6.40
CA ASN A 306 -23.63 25.14 5.64
C ASN A 306 -22.43 24.39 6.24
N GLN A 307 -22.36 24.29 7.57
CA GLN A 307 -21.35 23.47 8.25
C GLN A 307 -21.46 21.99 7.85
N LYS A 308 -22.67 21.42 7.87
CA LYS A 308 -22.89 20.02 7.46
C LYS A 308 -22.55 19.79 5.99
N GLU A 309 -22.93 20.71 5.11
CA GLU A 309 -22.56 20.65 3.69
C GLU A 309 -21.04 20.67 3.50
N MET A 310 -20.33 21.52 4.25
CA MET A 310 -18.85 21.57 4.22
C MET A 310 -18.22 20.28 4.77
N GLU A 311 -18.77 19.71 5.85
CA GLU A 311 -18.32 18.42 6.41
C GLU A 311 -18.49 17.28 5.40
N HIS A 312 -19.63 17.22 4.70
CA HIS A 312 -19.87 16.24 3.64
C HIS A 312 -18.92 16.44 2.45
N ALA A 313 -18.75 17.67 1.97
CA ALA A 313 -17.83 17.98 0.88
C ALA A 313 -16.38 17.67 1.26
N LEU A 314 -15.98 17.90 2.51
CA LEU A 314 -14.67 17.50 3.02
C LEU A 314 -14.53 15.98 2.96
N MET A 315 -15.48 15.22 3.53
CA MET A 315 -15.44 13.75 3.54
C MET A 315 -15.29 13.15 2.14
N ILE A 316 -16.05 13.65 1.16
CA ILE A 316 -15.97 13.19 -0.23
C ILE A 316 -14.56 13.43 -0.80
N ARG A 317 -14.02 14.64 -0.65
CA ARG A 317 -12.66 14.96 -1.13
C ARG A 317 -11.59 14.12 -0.44
N GLN A 318 -11.75 13.82 0.84
CA GLN A 318 -10.82 12.97 1.57
C GLN A 318 -10.85 11.52 1.08
N ASP A 319 -12.04 10.99 0.81
CA ASP A 319 -12.21 9.66 0.21
C ASP A 319 -11.59 9.59 -1.19
N GLU A 320 -11.90 10.54 -2.07
CA GLU A 320 -11.32 10.65 -3.42
C GLU A 320 -9.79 10.71 -3.38
N SER A 321 -9.24 11.56 -2.52
CA SER A 321 -7.79 11.69 -2.32
C SER A 321 -7.14 10.41 -1.82
N THR A 322 -7.82 9.66 -0.93
CA THR A 322 -7.36 8.36 -0.44
C THR A 322 -7.35 7.34 -1.56
N GLN A 323 -8.45 7.24 -2.32
CA GLN A 323 -8.56 6.32 -3.44
C GLN A 323 -7.52 6.60 -4.53
N ASP A 324 -7.27 7.88 -4.84
CA ASP A 324 -6.22 8.27 -5.81
C ASP A 324 -4.82 7.90 -5.34
N LEU A 325 -4.56 8.00 -4.03
CA LEU A 325 -3.31 7.53 -3.46
C LEU A 325 -3.21 6.01 -3.60
N GLU A 326 -4.21 5.26 -3.14
CA GLU A 326 -4.23 3.80 -3.22
C GLU A 326 -4.05 3.29 -4.67
N ARG A 327 -4.73 3.91 -5.64
CA ARG A 327 -4.55 3.63 -7.07
C ARG A 327 -3.09 3.81 -7.51
N ARG A 328 -2.48 4.97 -7.21
CA ARG A 328 -1.06 5.24 -7.54
C ARG A 328 -0.10 4.27 -6.86
N GLN A 329 -0.38 3.87 -5.63
CA GLN A 329 0.44 2.91 -4.89
C GLN A 329 0.36 1.51 -5.50
N LEU A 330 -0.85 1.05 -5.83
CA LEU A 330 -1.07 -0.22 -6.52
C LEU A 330 -0.36 -0.25 -7.88
N GLU A 331 -0.49 0.79 -8.68
CA GLU A 331 0.20 0.93 -9.97
C GLU A 331 1.72 0.88 -9.83
N SER A 332 2.27 1.55 -8.80
CA SER A 332 3.72 1.56 -8.56
C SER A 332 4.24 0.19 -8.14
N LEU A 333 3.50 -0.51 -7.28
CA LEU A 333 3.84 -1.86 -6.82
C LEU A 333 3.71 -2.89 -7.95
N GLN A 334 2.66 -2.81 -8.77
CA GLN A 334 2.48 -3.66 -9.95
C GLN A 334 3.58 -3.43 -10.98
N ARG A 335 3.92 -2.16 -11.29
CA ARG A 335 5.02 -1.82 -12.20
C ARG A 335 6.34 -2.43 -11.75
N LEU A 336 6.73 -2.25 -10.49
CA LEU A 336 7.96 -2.84 -9.96
C LEU A 336 7.91 -4.38 -10.02
N ARG A 337 6.80 -5.02 -9.62
CA ARG A 337 6.68 -6.49 -9.69
C ARG A 337 6.86 -7.01 -11.12
N MET A 338 6.22 -6.38 -12.10
CA MET A 338 6.37 -6.75 -13.51
C MET A 338 7.80 -6.56 -14.00
N GLU A 339 8.44 -5.45 -13.64
CA GLU A 339 9.83 -5.18 -14.01
C GLU A 339 10.79 -6.23 -13.43
N LEU A 340 10.62 -6.60 -12.16
CA LEU A 340 11.47 -7.61 -11.50
C LEU A 340 11.25 -9.01 -12.05
N ILE A 341 10.02 -9.38 -12.41
CA ILE A 341 9.72 -10.65 -13.08
C ILE A 341 10.36 -10.67 -14.47
N ARG A 342 10.25 -9.57 -15.22
CA ARG A 342 10.88 -9.45 -16.54
C ARG A 342 12.39 -9.59 -16.47
N LEU A 343 13.04 -8.89 -15.52
CA LEU A 343 14.48 -9.00 -15.30
C LEU A 343 14.88 -10.43 -14.88
N GLN A 344 14.11 -11.05 -14.00
CA GLN A 344 14.36 -12.43 -13.57
C GLN A 344 14.33 -13.39 -14.76
N HIS A 345 13.26 -13.35 -15.57
CA HIS A 345 13.15 -14.21 -16.75
C HIS A 345 14.27 -13.95 -17.76
N GLN A 346 14.66 -12.68 -17.94
CA GLN A 346 15.79 -12.32 -18.80
C GLN A 346 17.10 -12.98 -18.32
N THR A 347 17.41 -12.89 -17.03
CA THR A 347 18.60 -13.55 -16.46
C THR A 347 18.52 -15.08 -16.53
N GLU A 348 17.33 -15.67 -16.38
CA GLU A 348 17.12 -17.12 -16.54
C GLU A 348 17.37 -17.56 -17.98
N LEU A 349 16.90 -16.79 -18.97
CA LEU A 349 17.13 -17.05 -20.38
C LEU A 349 18.63 -16.95 -20.72
N GLU A 350 19.30 -15.89 -20.30
CA GLU A 350 20.75 -15.71 -20.51
C GLU A 350 21.56 -16.87 -19.92
N ASN A 351 21.20 -17.33 -18.72
CA ASN A 351 21.84 -18.49 -18.09
C ASN A 351 21.63 -19.79 -18.90
N GLN A 352 20.43 -20.00 -19.46
CA GLN A 352 20.15 -21.15 -20.31
C GLN A 352 20.90 -21.10 -21.63
N GLU A 353 20.94 -19.94 -22.29
CA GLU A 353 21.70 -19.73 -23.52
C GLU A 353 23.18 -20.01 -23.32
N GLU A 354 23.75 -19.54 -22.20
CA GLU A 354 25.15 -19.78 -21.88
C GLU A 354 25.42 -21.27 -21.59
N TYR A 355 24.53 -21.95 -20.84
CA TYR A 355 24.61 -23.39 -20.61
C TYR A 355 24.58 -24.19 -21.92
N ASN A 356 23.60 -23.91 -22.79
CA ASN A 356 23.45 -24.56 -24.09
C ASN A 356 24.70 -24.35 -24.95
N SER A 357 25.22 -23.12 -24.98
CA SER A 357 26.44 -22.77 -25.72
C SER A 357 27.68 -23.52 -25.19
N ARG A 358 27.79 -23.73 -23.87
CA ARG A 358 28.87 -24.53 -23.27
C ARG A 358 28.73 -26.01 -23.64
N ARG A 359 27.53 -26.58 -23.46
CA ARG A 359 27.22 -27.98 -23.78
C ARG A 359 27.45 -28.29 -25.27
N GLN A 360 27.10 -27.35 -26.15
CA GLN A 360 27.37 -27.46 -27.57
C GLN A 360 28.87 -27.47 -27.85
N ARG A 361 29.65 -26.57 -27.24
CA ARG A 361 31.12 -26.55 -27.38
C ARG A 361 31.76 -27.85 -26.89
N GLU A 362 31.34 -28.39 -25.76
CA GLU A 362 31.81 -29.68 -25.26
C GLU A 362 31.50 -30.84 -26.21
N LEU A 363 30.28 -30.89 -26.76
CA LEU A 363 29.90 -31.92 -27.74
C LEU A 363 30.76 -31.83 -29.00
N HIS A 364 31.00 -30.63 -29.51
CA HIS A 364 31.89 -30.41 -30.66
C HIS A 364 33.33 -30.86 -30.37
N ARG A 365 33.84 -30.58 -29.15
CA ARG A 365 35.17 -31.06 -28.71
C ARG A 365 35.23 -32.59 -28.65
N LYS A 366 34.21 -33.25 -28.08
CA LYS A 366 34.13 -34.73 -28.03
C LYS A 366 34.10 -35.34 -29.43
N HIS A 367 33.22 -34.86 -30.32
CA HIS A 367 33.18 -35.31 -31.71
C HIS A 367 34.49 -35.07 -32.47
N ALA A 368 35.17 -33.95 -32.23
CA ALA A 368 36.48 -33.69 -32.82
C ALA A 368 37.54 -34.68 -32.30
N LEU A 369 37.52 -35.01 -31.01
CA LEU A 369 38.42 -35.99 -30.41
C LEU A 369 38.15 -37.40 -30.93
N GLU A 370 36.89 -37.82 -30.99
CA GLU A 370 36.47 -39.11 -31.54
C GLU A 370 36.88 -39.28 -33.00
N ARG A 371 36.67 -38.25 -33.84
CA ARG A 371 37.13 -38.24 -35.24
C ARG A 371 38.65 -38.39 -35.35
N ARG A 372 39.43 -37.77 -34.44
CA ARG A 372 40.90 -37.91 -34.39
C ARG A 372 41.33 -39.31 -33.93
N GLN A 373 40.58 -39.93 -33.02
CA GLN A 373 40.87 -41.27 -32.50
C GLN A 373 40.42 -42.39 -33.45
N GLN A 374 39.40 -42.14 -34.29
CA GLN A 374 38.83 -43.10 -35.25
C GLN A 374 39.88 -43.89 -36.06
N PRO A 375 40.88 -43.27 -36.72
CA PRO A 375 41.89 -44.04 -37.47
C PRO A 375 42.76 -44.94 -36.58
N ARG A 376 43.01 -44.55 -35.32
CA ARG A 376 43.74 -45.40 -34.36
C ARG A 376 42.89 -46.59 -33.93
N ASN A 377 41.60 -46.36 -33.66
CA ASN A 377 40.66 -47.39 -33.26
C ASN A 377 40.44 -48.42 -34.39
N LEU A 378 40.32 -47.96 -35.64
CA LEU A 378 40.21 -48.84 -36.81
C LEU A 378 41.46 -49.69 -37.02
N LYS A 379 42.67 -49.11 -36.89
CA LYS A 379 43.93 -49.87 -36.98
C LYS A 379 44.06 -50.91 -35.87
N ALA A 380 43.63 -50.58 -34.65
CA ALA A 380 43.62 -51.53 -33.53
C ALA A 380 42.67 -52.70 -33.80
N LEU A 381 41.47 -52.42 -34.32
CA LEU A 381 40.49 -53.45 -34.69
C LEU A 381 41.00 -54.33 -35.84
N GLU A 382 41.60 -53.73 -36.87
CA GLU A 382 42.21 -54.48 -37.99
C GLU A 382 43.32 -55.41 -37.48
N MET A 383 44.17 -54.94 -36.56
CA MET A 383 45.22 -55.75 -35.95
C MET A 383 44.63 -56.91 -35.13
N GLN A 384 43.54 -56.68 -34.40
CA GLN A 384 42.85 -57.72 -33.64
C GLN A 384 42.25 -58.79 -34.57
N ILE A 385 41.61 -58.39 -35.66
CA ILE A 385 41.07 -59.31 -36.67
C ILE A 385 42.20 -60.15 -37.28
N LYS A 386 43.33 -59.51 -37.65
CA LYS A 386 44.50 -60.23 -38.17
C LYS A 386 45.03 -61.26 -37.18
N LYS A 387 45.11 -60.92 -35.88
CA LYS A 387 45.54 -61.84 -34.84
C LYS A 387 44.58 -63.03 -34.69
N GLN A 388 43.27 -62.75 -34.62
CA GLN A 388 42.25 -63.80 -34.57
C GLN A 388 42.31 -64.73 -35.79
N PHE A 389 42.51 -64.18 -36.98
CA PHE A 389 42.67 -64.96 -38.20
C PHE A 389 43.92 -65.86 -38.16
N GLN A 390 45.06 -65.31 -37.72
CA GLN A 390 46.31 -66.08 -37.57
C GLN A 390 46.15 -67.21 -36.55
N ASP A 391 45.52 -66.94 -35.41
CA ASP A 391 45.29 -67.95 -34.37
C ASP A 391 44.32 -69.04 -34.85
N THR A 392 43.28 -68.67 -35.60
CA THR A 392 42.37 -69.62 -36.26
C THR A 392 43.12 -70.50 -37.26
N CYS A 393 43.97 -69.91 -38.11
CA CYS A 393 44.80 -70.66 -39.06
C CYS A 393 45.77 -71.61 -38.37
N LYS A 394 46.35 -71.22 -37.21
CA LYS A 394 47.21 -72.09 -36.41
C LYS A 394 46.44 -73.28 -35.84
N VAL A 395 45.24 -73.05 -35.32
CA VAL A 395 44.36 -74.13 -34.82
C VAL A 395 43.97 -75.08 -35.95
N GLN A 396 43.52 -74.55 -37.09
CA GLN A 396 43.17 -75.36 -38.27
C GLN A 396 44.36 -76.18 -38.77
N ASN A 397 45.57 -75.62 -38.80
CA ASN A 397 46.77 -76.37 -39.19
C ASN A 397 47.12 -77.49 -38.19
N LYS A 398 46.94 -77.26 -36.88
CA LYS A 398 47.12 -78.31 -35.87
C LYS A 398 46.09 -79.43 -36.04
N GLN A 399 44.81 -79.07 -36.21
CA GLN A 399 43.72 -80.02 -36.46
C GLN A 399 43.94 -80.82 -37.74
N TYR A 400 44.36 -80.17 -38.84
CA TYR A 400 44.69 -80.83 -40.09
C TYR A 400 45.83 -81.84 -39.92
N LYS A 401 46.92 -81.48 -39.24
CA LYS A 401 48.03 -82.40 -38.97
C LYS A 401 47.59 -83.60 -38.14
N ALA A 402 46.78 -83.38 -37.11
CA ALA A 402 46.23 -84.44 -36.28
C ALA A 402 45.33 -85.39 -37.08
N LEU A 403 44.41 -84.83 -37.88
CA LEU A 403 43.50 -85.60 -38.74
C LEU A 403 44.27 -86.39 -39.81
N ARG A 404 45.26 -85.76 -40.45
CA ARG A 404 46.13 -86.40 -41.45
C ARG A 404 46.88 -87.59 -40.86
N ASN A 405 47.46 -87.44 -39.68
CA ASN A 405 48.18 -88.53 -39.03
C ASN A 405 47.24 -89.69 -38.69
N HIS A 406 46.08 -89.40 -38.09
CA HIS A 406 45.08 -90.41 -37.76
C HIS A 406 44.57 -91.17 -39.00
N GLN A 407 44.27 -90.48 -40.10
CA GLN A 407 43.82 -91.14 -41.34
C GLN A 407 44.89 -92.04 -41.96
N LEU A 408 46.18 -91.68 -41.86
CA LEU A 408 47.28 -92.53 -42.32
C LEU A 408 47.52 -93.75 -41.41
N GLU A 409 47.27 -93.64 -40.11
CA GLU A 409 47.39 -94.74 -39.15
C GLU A 409 46.28 -95.79 -39.32
N VAL A 410 45.03 -95.35 -39.59
CA VAL A 410 43.85 -96.23 -39.66
C VAL A 410 43.65 -96.86 -41.05
N SER A 411 44.22 -96.27 -42.11
CA SER A 411 43.96 -96.70 -43.50
C SER A 411 45.08 -97.61 -44.06
N PRO A 412 44.75 -98.59 -44.93
CA PRO A 412 45.75 -99.43 -45.60
C PRO A 412 46.62 -98.64 -46.59
N LYS A 413 47.88 -99.07 -46.77
CA LYS A 413 48.90 -98.34 -47.54
C LYS A 413 48.55 -98.11 -49.02
N SER A 414 47.66 -98.90 -49.61
CA SER A 414 47.17 -98.73 -50.98
C SER A 414 46.44 -97.39 -51.18
N ASP A 415 45.80 -96.87 -50.14
CA ASP A 415 44.82 -95.77 -50.26
C ASP A 415 45.39 -94.43 -49.79
N HIS A 416 46.58 -94.44 -49.19
CA HIS A 416 47.26 -93.27 -48.63
C HIS A 416 47.44 -92.15 -49.66
N LYS A 417 47.68 -92.48 -50.93
CA LYS A 417 47.89 -91.48 -51.99
C LYS A 417 46.62 -90.69 -52.31
N ALA A 418 45.45 -91.35 -52.33
CA ALA A 418 44.17 -90.70 -52.59
C ALA A 418 43.72 -89.86 -51.39
N LEU A 419 43.88 -90.39 -50.17
CA LEU A 419 43.54 -89.70 -48.93
C LEU A 419 44.35 -88.42 -48.71
N LEU A 420 45.66 -88.47 -48.95
CA LEU A 420 46.52 -87.28 -48.86
C LEU A 420 46.14 -86.19 -49.86
N LYS A 421 45.70 -86.57 -51.06
CA LYS A 421 45.21 -85.63 -52.07
C LYS A 421 43.89 -84.98 -51.62
N SER A 422 42.93 -85.78 -51.16
CA SER A 422 41.64 -85.31 -50.65
C SER A 422 41.80 -84.37 -49.44
N LEU A 423 42.61 -84.77 -48.45
CA LEU A 423 42.90 -83.97 -47.27
C LEU A 423 43.53 -82.62 -47.63
N LYS A 424 44.46 -82.60 -48.57
CA LYS A 424 45.11 -81.36 -49.03
C LYS A 424 44.12 -80.44 -49.75
N GLU A 425 43.27 -80.99 -50.62
CA GLU A 425 42.20 -80.23 -51.29
C GLU A 425 41.20 -79.65 -50.27
N GLU A 426 40.89 -80.38 -49.20
CA GLU A 426 40.01 -79.91 -48.13
C GLU A 426 40.68 -78.86 -47.23
N GLN A 427 41.97 -78.97 -46.96
CA GLN A 427 42.76 -77.94 -46.27
C GLN A 427 42.77 -76.63 -47.05
N THR A 428 43.01 -76.69 -48.37
CA THR A 428 42.99 -75.52 -49.25
C THR A 428 41.59 -74.90 -49.31
N ARG A 429 40.53 -75.72 -49.33
CA ARG A 429 39.14 -75.24 -49.31
C ARG A 429 38.79 -74.53 -48.01
N LYS A 430 39.16 -75.09 -46.85
CA LYS A 430 38.86 -74.51 -45.53
C LYS A 430 39.63 -73.22 -45.26
N LEU A 431 40.85 -73.08 -45.77
CA LEU A 431 41.67 -71.86 -45.68
C LEU A 431 41.27 -70.77 -46.69
N ALA A 432 40.55 -71.13 -47.77
CA ALA A 432 40.07 -70.19 -48.78
C ALA A 432 38.71 -69.54 -48.45
N VAL A 433 38.06 -69.94 -47.36
CA VAL A 433 36.73 -69.44 -46.95
C VAL A 433 36.71 -68.19 -46.03
N PRO A 434 37.80 -67.50 -45.64
CA PRO A 434 37.62 -66.38 -44.73
C PRO A 434 37.05 -65.16 -45.46
N LEU A 435 35.94 -64.62 -44.92
CA LEU A 435 35.34 -63.29 -45.16
C LEU A 435 34.11 -63.19 -46.09
N ALA A 436 33.17 -64.14 -46.01
CA ALA A 436 31.78 -63.90 -46.43
C ALA A 436 30.81 -64.25 -45.30
N SER A 437 30.91 -63.55 -44.17
CA SER A 437 29.89 -63.47 -43.12
C SER A 437 30.07 -62.15 -42.38
#